data_AF-A0A536C949-F1
#
_entry.id   AF-A0A536C949-F1
#
_cell.length_a   1.000
_cell.length_b   1.000
_cell.length_c   1.000
_cell.angle_alpha   90.00
_cell.angle_beta   90.00
_cell.angle_gamma   90.00
#
_symmetry.space_group_name_H-M   'P 1'
#
loop_
_entity.id
_entity.type
_entity.pdbx_description
1 polymer ?
#
loop_
_entity_poly.entity_id
_entity_poly.type
_entity_poly.pdbx_seq_one_letter_code
_entity_poly.pdbx_strand_id
1 'polypeptide(L)'
;MRGAELRRRVRFALRARAGDAARRRSGAASCLRGYASARVAPRLADVDRRGAVASLVLLVVACPRERVIRPPDLRRARTARRRDRRAHPRRGRRRDVHHDVAIRIRAHRRGGERPVYDLRHRPHARDPAHQTRARGRSRHVGRGRRTQRRRVSRYPRPHRGRQRAVVRALLPLVPVSRGEVPLRRVVVIGAGFFGRVIARRLAAVGITPVVASRSRGDVRVDVEDDRAIREVLRRADIVIDAVGPFQTRSTRLVEAAIGIGCDVVDLSDSLAYARAVLALHDRAASAGVRLFTSCSAIATVAASAIRASGGAAPETCDLFLAPASAETANPATVRAFLASVDRSRSREFPADRRRGYRVETAAAALLPRSWPSLRFVDFWVDPNAPFAAKSLALASRFGLMSLLSAVAPLSARVLGRREGSFSVALSAGGRYSLVRLAAPRGSYLIAAEPAVLAAESLARGATVAPGVVPSDAQVDPTALFTRLRELGVDVRT
;
A
#
# COMPACT_ATOMS: atom_id res chain seq x y z
N MET A 1 -44.01 37.46 1.89
CA MET A 1 -43.96 37.22 3.35
C MET A 1 -43.56 35.81 3.82
N ARG A 2 -43.14 34.84 2.96
CA ARG A 2 -42.83 33.47 3.43
C ARG A 2 -41.35 33.17 3.80
N GLY A 3 -40.41 34.08 3.52
CA GLY A 3 -38.97 33.84 3.75
C GLY A 3 -38.46 34.12 5.18
N ALA A 4 -39.12 35.02 5.93
CA ALA A 4 -38.67 35.43 7.26
C ALA A 4 -39.04 34.41 8.36
N GLU A 5 -40.17 33.72 8.19
CA GLU A 5 -40.67 32.76 9.17
C GLU A 5 -39.88 31.44 9.15
N LEU A 6 -39.45 31.00 7.96
CA LEU A 6 -38.61 29.80 7.81
C LEU A 6 -37.23 29.98 8.47
N ARG A 7 -36.65 31.19 8.40
CA ARG A 7 -35.37 31.49 9.06
C ARG A 7 -35.49 31.56 10.58
N ARG A 8 -36.65 31.93 11.14
CA ARG A 8 -36.89 31.89 12.60
C ARG A 8 -37.02 30.44 13.11
N ARG A 9 -37.73 29.57 12.39
CA ARG A 9 -37.91 28.16 12.78
C ARG A 9 -36.59 27.36 12.77
N VAL A 10 -35.71 27.60 11.79
CA VAL A 10 -34.40 26.93 11.71
C VAL A 10 -33.45 27.39 12.84
N ARG A 11 -33.46 28.68 13.20
CA ARG A 11 -32.65 29.18 14.34
C ARG A 11 -33.13 28.65 15.69
N PHE A 12 -34.43 28.45 15.86
CA PHE A 12 -34.99 27.90 17.10
C PHE A 12 -34.62 26.42 17.28
N ALA A 13 -34.69 25.62 16.20
CA ALA A 13 -34.30 24.21 16.20
C ALA A 13 -32.80 23.99 16.48
N LEU A 14 -31.93 24.89 15.97
CA LEU A 14 -30.49 24.83 16.22
C LEU A 14 -30.11 25.25 17.66
N ARG A 15 -30.85 26.19 18.27
CA ARG A 15 -30.66 26.56 19.69
C ARG A 15 -31.15 25.48 20.65
N ALA A 16 -32.26 24.80 20.35
CA ALA A 16 -32.76 23.68 21.15
C ALA A 16 -31.78 22.50 21.17
N ARG A 17 -31.17 22.15 20.02
CA ARG A 17 -30.16 21.07 19.93
C ARG A 17 -28.83 21.41 20.62
N ALA A 18 -28.45 22.69 20.67
CA ALA A 18 -27.26 23.12 21.41
C ALA A 18 -27.46 23.09 22.94
N GLY A 19 -28.68 23.35 23.42
CA GLY A 19 -29.03 23.28 24.85
C GLY A 19 -29.03 21.85 25.42
N ASP A 20 -29.47 20.87 24.64
CA ASP A 20 -29.49 19.46 25.06
C ASP A 20 -28.09 18.81 25.08
N ALA A 21 -27.21 19.23 24.17
CA ALA A 21 -25.81 18.77 24.15
C ALA A 21 -24.99 19.31 25.34
N ALA A 22 -25.35 20.49 25.85
CA ALA A 22 -24.72 21.08 27.03
C ALA A 22 -25.18 20.41 28.35
N ARG A 23 -26.46 20.05 28.47
CA ARG A 23 -26.99 19.36 29.67
C ARG A 23 -26.54 17.90 29.81
N ARG A 24 -26.26 17.21 28.69
CA ARG A 24 -25.74 15.82 28.73
C ARG A 24 -24.25 15.73 29.13
N ARG A 25 -23.49 16.83 29.06
CA ARG A 25 -22.06 16.84 29.42
C ARG A 25 -21.80 17.09 30.91
N SER A 26 -22.74 17.68 31.65
CA SER A 26 -22.60 17.94 33.09
C SER A 26 -23.04 16.76 34.00
N GLY A 27 -23.79 15.79 33.47
CA GLY A 27 -24.31 14.66 34.27
C GLY A 27 -23.32 13.52 34.54
N ALA A 28 -22.33 13.28 33.67
CA ALA A 28 -21.43 12.13 33.80
C ALA A 28 -20.38 12.29 34.92
N ALA A 29 -19.99 13.52 35.26
CA ALA A 29 -19.00 13.80 36.30
C ALA A 29 -19.58 13.77 37.72
N SER A 30 -20.88 14.06 37.90
CA SER A 30 -21.53 14.01 39.22
C SER A 30 -21.74 12.57 39.71
N CYS A 31 -22.04 11.64 38.79
CA CYS A 31 -22.23 10.23 39.13
C CYS A 31 -20.97 9.54 39.67
N LEU A 32 -19.76 10.01 39.29
CA LEU A 32 -18.49 9.39 39.72
C LEU A 32 -17.99 9.89 41.09
N ARG A 33 -18.47 11.04 41.58
CA ARG A 33 -18.10 11.55 42.92
C ARG A 33 -18.70 10.73 44.05
N GLY A 34 -19.87 10.11 43.85
CA GLY A 34 -20.53 9.28 44.85
C GLY A 34 -19.82 7.96 45.17
N TYR A 35 -18.92 7.51 44.31
CA TYR A 35 -18.24 6.21 44.43
C TYR A 35 -16.72 6.33 44.71
N ALA A 36 -16.19 7.55 44.86
CA ALA A 36 -14.77 7.79 45.10
C ALA A 36 -14.45 7.86 46.60
N SER A 37 -13.37 7.19 47.03
CA SER A 37 -12.91 7.27 48.42
C SER A 37 -12.49 8.70 48.82
N ALA A 38 -12.58 9.04 50.11
CA ALA A 38 -12.31 10.37 50.66
C ALA A 38 -10.90 10.94 50.34
N ARG A 39 -9.94 10.08 49.97
CA ARG A 39 -8.59 10.49 49.54
C ARG A 39 -8.49 10.89 48.06
N VAL A 40 -9.46 10.49 47.23
CA VAL A 40 -9.43 10.67 45.76
C VAL A 40 -10.34 11.81 45.32
N ALA A 41 -11.44 12.06 46.05
CA ALA A 41 -12.40 13.12 45.75
C ALA A 41 -11.79 14.54 45.58
N PRO A 42 -10.81 14.99 46.40
CA PRO A 42 -10.22 16.32 46.22
C PRO A 42 -9.39 16.46 44.93
N ARG A 43 -8.79 15.36 44.45
CA ARG A 43 -7.94 15.36 43.24
C ARG A 43 -8.76 15.32 41.95
N LEU A 44 -10.00 14.83 42.00
CA LEU A 44 -10.94 14.88 40.88
C LEU A 44 -11.47 16.30 40.62
N ALA A 45 -11.54 17.15 41.64
CA ALA A 45 -12.00 18.54 41.50
C ALA A 45 -11.04 19.44 40.69
N ASP A 46 -9.75 19.10 40.65
CA ASP A 46 -8.76 19.79 39.82
C ASP A 46 -8.74 19.29 38.36
N VAL A 47 -9.23 18.08 38.13
CA VAL A 47 -9.35 17.47 36.80
C VAL A 47 -10.55 18.04 36.03
N ASP A 48 -11.64 18.38 36.72
CA ASP A 48 -12.82 19.04 36.12
C ASP A 48 -12.53 20.46 35.59
N ARG A 49 -11.50 21.15 36.09
CA ARG A 49 -11.17 22.54 35.69
C ARG A 49 -10.35 22.65 34.41
N ARG A 50 -9.78 21.56 33.88
CA ARG A 50 -8.82 21.60 32.76
C ARG A 50 -9.33 20.87 31.51
N GLY A 51 -10.44 21.35 30.96
CA GLY A 51 -11.18 20.77 29.84
C GLY A 51 -10.38 19.96 28.80
N ALA A 52 -11.01 18.84 28.40
CA ALA A 52 -10.78 18.02 27.21
C ALA A 52 -9.63 16.99 27.16
N VAL A 53 -8.75 16.87 28.16
CA VAL A 53 -7.69 15.81 28.13
C VAL A 53 -7.89 14.68 29.15
N ALA A 54 -8.86 14.80 30.07
CA ALA A 54 -9.02 13.84 31.16
C ALA A 54 -9.90 12.60 30.86
N SER A 55 -10.65 12.58 29.75
CA SER A 55 -11.56 11.48 29.44
C SER A 55 -10.84 10.20 28.96
N LEU A 56 -9.56 10.30 28.59
CA LEU A 56 -8.78 9.19 28.01
C LEU A 56 -7.93 8.41 29.01
N VAL A 57 -7.76 8.92 30.24
CA VAL A 57 -6.92 8.28 31.27
C VAL A 57 -7.74 7.48 32.29
N LEU A 58 -9.06 7.72 32.38
CA LEU A 58 -9.91 7.03 33.37
C LEU A 58 -10.58 5.73 32.86
N LEU A 59 -10.37 5.33 31.61
CA LEU A 59 -10.86 4.04 31.11
C LEU A 59 -9.87 2.87 31.32
N VAL A 60 -8.71 3.11 31.95
CA VAL A 60 -7.65 2.11 32.13
C VAL A 60 -7.62 1.48 33.54
N VAL A 61 -8.43 1.95 34.49
CA VAL A 61 -8.46 1.38 35.85
C VAL A 61 -9.89 1.26 36.38
N ALA A 62 -10.71 0.44 35.74
CA ALA A 62 -11.85 -0.24 36.39
C ALA A 62 -12.46 -1.25 35.41
N CYS A 63 -12.20 -2.55 35.63
CA CYS A 63 -13.17 -3.55 35.22
C CYS A 63 -13.32 -4.57 36.38
N PRO A 64 -14.53 -4.68 36.97
CA PRO A 64 -14.80 -5.63 38.04
C PRO A 64 -15.03 -7.04 37.48
N ARG A 65 -14.68 -8.03 38.30
CA ARG A 65 -15.06 -9.45 38.11
C ARG A 65 -16.54 -9.60 38.41
N GLU A 66 -17.35 -9.96 37.42
CA GLU A 66 -18.71 -10.45 37.67
C GLU A 66 -18.69 -11.97 37.91
N ARG A 67 -19.08 -12.33 39.14
CA ARG A 67 -19.46 -13.67 39.56
C ARG A 67 -20.87 -13.94 39.04
N VAL A 68 -21.04 -15.04 38.30
CA VAL A 68 -22.37 -15.57 38.01
C VAL A 68 -22.89 -16.30 39.26
N ILE A 69 -23.92 -15.72 39.88
CA ILE A 69 -24.71 -16.31 40.96
C ILE A 69 -25.81 -17.16 40.30
N ARG A 70 -25.92 -18.43 40.71
CA ARG A 70 -27.02 -19.35 40.38
C ARG A 70 -28.27 -19.01 41.22
N PRO A 71 -29.49 -19.13 40.68
CA PRO A 71 -30.70 -19.34 41.47
C PRO A 71 -31.08 -20.84 41.58
N PRO A 72 -32.00 -21.19 42.50
CA PRO A 72 -32.09 -22.52 43.11
C PRO A 72 -33.00 -23.53 42.38
N ASP A 73 -32.87 -24.77 42.84
CA ASP A 73 -33.54 -26.01 42.44
C ASP A 73 -35.08 -25.93 42.31
N LEU A 74 -35.58 -26.64 41.29
CA LEU A 74 -36.88 -27.32 41.36
C LEU A 74 -36.70 -28.82 41.07
N ARG A 75 -37.22 -29.61 42.01
CA ARG A 75 -37.17 -31.08 42.10
C ARG A 75 -38.11 -31.79 41.11
N ARG A 76 -37.83 -33.10 40.95
CA ARG A 76 -38.65 -34.25 40.46
C ARG A 76 -38.45 -34.56 38.96
N ALA A 77 -38.29 -35.81 38.49
CA ALA A 77 -38.31 -37.14 39.09
C ALA A 77 -37.59 -38.18 38.18
N ARG A 78 -37.04 -39.22 38.83
CA ARG A 78 -36.90 -40.64 38.43
C ARG A 78 -36.88 -41.01 36.93
N THR A 79 -35.86 -41.76 36.49
CA THR A 79 -35.89 -43.24 36.40
C THR A 79 -34.55 -43.81 35.88
N ALA A 80 -34.35 -45.08 36.23
CA ALA A 80 -33.14 -45.89 36.13
C ALA A 80 -32.69 -46.23 34.69
N ARG A 81 -31.38 -46.50 34.51
CA ARG A 81 -30.92 -47.83 34.09
C ARG A 81 -29.41 -48.03 34.26
N ARG A 82 -29.11 -49.14 34.93
CA ARG A 82 -27.82 -49.83 35.12
C ARG A 82 -27.03 -49.98 33.82
N ARG A 83 -25.69 -49.92 33.93
CA ARG A 83 -24.83 -51.03 33.47
C ARG A 83 -23.48 -51.03 34.20
N ASP A 84 -23.23 -52.17 34.81
CA ASP A 84 -22.00 -52.59 35.47
C ASP A 84 -20.78 -52.55 34.55
N ARG A 85 -19.61 -52.24 35.14
CA ARG A 85 -18.40 -53.05 34.98
C ARG A 85 -17.38 -52.71 36.07
N ARG A 86 -17.23 -53.66 37.00
CA ARG A 86 -16.10 -53.78 37.94
C ARG A 86 -14.90 -54.38 37.19
N ALA A 87 -13.70 -53.86 37.42
CA ALA A 87 -12.55 -54.60 37.95
C ALA A 87 -11.29 -53.72 38.00
N HIS A 88 -10.76 -53.61 39.22
CA HIS A 88 -9.49 -53.04 39.70
C HIS A 88 -8.32 -54.07 39.53
N PRO A 89 -7.08 -53.89 40.08
CA PRO A 89 -6.31 -52.69 40.47
C PRO A 89 -4.79 -52.77 40.10
N ARG A 90 -4.02 -51.67 40.27
CA ARG A 90 -2.94 -51.49 41.28
C ARG A 90 -1.81 -50.51 40.88
N ARG A 91 -1.45 -49.69 41.91
CA ARG A 91 -0.13 -49.09 42.25
C ARG A 91 0.43 -48.03 41.28
N GLY A 92 0.91 -46.86 41.70
CA GLY A 92 1.12 -46.29 43.04
C GLY A 92 2.06 -45.07 42.95
N ARG A 93 2.15 -44.36 44.08
CA ARG A 93 3.12 -43.31 44.48
C ARG A 93 2.79 -41.84 44.19
N ARG A 94 2.40 -41.21 45.31
CA ARG A 94 2.51 -39.79 45.70
C ARG A 94 3.95 -39.26 45.57
N ARG A 95 4.08 -37.96 45.28
CA ARG A 95 4.85 -37.01 46.10
C ARG A 95 4.36 -35.58 45.83
N ASP A 96 3.78 -34.99 46.87
CA ASP A 96 3.56 -33.55 47.02
C ASP A 96 4.88 -32.85 47.32
N VAL A 97 5.10 -31.66 46.76
CA VAL A 97 5.86 -30.57 47.42
C VAL A 97 5.25 -29.24 46.98
N HIS A 98 4.59 -28.57 47.94
CA HIS A 98 4.31 -27.14 47.93
C HIS A 98 5.61 -26.36 48.17
N HIS A 99 5.76 -25.17 47.57
CA HIS A 99 6.25 -23.97 48.26
C HIS A 99 5.82 -22.69 47.52
N ASP A 100 4.99 -21.91 48.20
CA ASP A 100 4.80 -20.47 48.01
C ASP A 100 6.02 -19.72 48.58
N VAL A 101 6.54 -18.68 47.91
CA VAL A 101 7.07 -17.48 48.60
C VAL A 101 6.88 -16.24 47.72
N ALA A 102 6.47 -15.17 48.40
CA ALA A 102 6.04 -13.88 47.90
C ALA A 102 7.14 -12.88 47.50
N ILE A 103 6.69 -11.93 46.68
CA ILE A 103 7.06 -10.51 46.49
C ILE A 103 8.10 -9.92 47.46
N ARG A 104 9.13 -9.26 46.89
CA ARG A 104 9.73 -8.04 47.47
C ARG A 104 9.91 -6.97 46.39
N ILE A 105 9.18 -5.88 46.59
CA ILE A 105 9.42 -4.56 46.00
C ILE A 105 10.54 -3.90 46.80
N ARG A 106 11.54 -3.32 46.13
CA ARG A 106 12.34 -2.22 46.69
C ARG A 106 12.58 -1.16 45.62
N ALA A 107 12.14 0.04 45.93
CA ALA A 107 12.46 1.28 45.24
C ALA A 107 13.88 1.74 45.62
N HIS A 108 14.62 2.31 44.67
CA HIS A 108 15.61 3.33 44.97
C HIS A 108 15.56 4.46 43.94
N ARG A 109 15.70 5.64 44.50
CA ARG A 109 15.59 6.99 43.95
C ARG A 109 16.95 7.52 43.49
N ARG A 110 16.89 8.46 42.53
CA ARG A 110 17.82 9.59 42.24
C ARG A 110 19.20 9.19 41.70
N GLY A 111 19.76 9.87 40.71
CA GLY A 111 19.36 11.09 40.03
C GLY A 111 20.49 11.57 39.11
N GLY A 112 20.21 12.64 38.38
CA GLY A 112 21.22 13.43 37.68
C GLY A 112 21.22 13.22 36.18
N GLU A 113 20.57 14.11 35.45
CA GLU A 113 21.24 14.92 34.43
C GLU A 113 20.32 16.07 33.98
N ARG A 114 20.93 17.25 33.89
CA ARG A 114 20.32 18.54 33.55
C ARG A 114 20.37 18.78 32.03
N PRO A 115 19.61 19.77 31.52
CA PRO A 115 19.21 19.88 30.12
C PRO A 115 20.06 20.88 29.32
N VAL A 116 20.06 20.77 27.99
CA VAL A 116 20.47 21.87 27.11
C VAL A 116 19.61 21.92 25.84
N TYR A 117 19.24 23.16 25.48
CA TYR A 117 18.62 23.70 24.26
C TYR A 117 17.11 23.67 24.07
N ASP A 118 16.53 24.74 24.62
CA ASP A 118 15.63 25.73 24.00
C ASP A 118 15.65 25.75 22.45
N LEU A 119 14.46 25.75 21.82
CA LEU A 119 14.12 26.72 20.78
C LEU A 119 12.61 26.74 20.55
N ARG A 120 12.04 27.86 20.96
CA ARG A 120 10.65 28.30 20.81
C ARG A 120 10.31 28.55 19.35
N HIS A 121 9.11 28.15 18.93
CA HIS A 121 8.28 28.99 18.07
C HIS A 121 6.79 28.78 18.41
N ARG A 122 6.15 29.83 18.92
CA ARG A 122 4.70 29.94 19.03
C ARG A 122 4.11 30.41 17.69
N PRO A 123 2.90 29.95 17.32
CA PRO A 123 2.12 30.54 16.23
C PRO A 123 1.19 31.64 16.77
N HIS A 124 1.06 32.74 16.04
CA HIS A 124 -0.01 33.72 16.22
C HIS A 124 -1.13 33.47 15.22
N ALA A 125 -2.35 33.70 15.71
CA ALA A 125 -3.62 33.46 15.06
C ALA A 125 -4.32 34.80 14.77
N ARG A 126 -5.16 34.79 13.70
CA ARG A 126 -6.38 35.60 13.47
C ARG A 126 -6.21 37.13 13.36
N ASP A 127 -6.97 37.91 12.60
CA ASP A 127 -7.97 37.80 11.51
C ASP A 127 -8.22 39.31 11.07
N PRO A 128 -9.33 39.76 10.45
CA PRO A 128 -9.35 40.40 9.13
C PRO A 128 -9.77 41.90 9.13
N ALA A 129 -9.71 42.59 7.97
CA ALA A 129 -10.77 43.49 7.46
C ALA A 129 -10.40 44.26 6.18
N HIS A 130 -11.31 44.21 5.21
CA HIS A 130 -11.77 45.22 4.24
C HIS A 130 -11.09 46.60 4.14
N GLN A 131 -10.81 47.10 2.92
CA GLN A 131 -11.61 48.14 2.22
C GLN A 131 -10.98 48.65 0.89
N THR A 132 -11.81 48.60 -0.17
CA THR A 132 -12.08 49.57 -1.28
C THR A 132 -10.99 50.30 -2.10
N ARG A 133 -11.17 50.20 -3.45
CA ARG A 133 -11.23 51.24 -4.55
C ARG A 133 -10.12 52.33 -4.58
N ALA A 134 -9.52 52.80 -5.69
CA ALA A 134 -10.04 53.10 -7.03
C ALA A 134 -8.90 53.44 -8.04
N ARG A 135 -9.21 53.25 -9.34
CA ARG A 135 -8.95 54.07 -10.56
C ARG A 135 -7.69 54.97 -10.72
N GLY A 136 -7.11 54.91 -11.94
CA GLY A 136 -6.45 56.05 -12.64
C GLY A 136 -5.34 55.60 -13.60
N ARG A 137 -5.62 55.27 -14.88
CA ARG A 137 -5.49 56.09 -16.12
C ARG A 137 -4.09 56.69 -16.44
N SER A 138 -3.56 56.21 -17.58
CA SER A 138 -2.81 56.87 -18.67
C SER A 138 -1.66 57.85 -18.39
N ARG A 139 -0.50 57.62 -19.04
CA ARG A 139 -0.08 58.41 -20.23
C ARG A 139 1.18 57.86 -20.92
N HIS A 140 1.17 58.07 -22.24
CA HIS A 140 2.23 57.89 -23.24
C HIS A 140 3.40 58.88 -23.10
N VAL A 141 4.47 58.57 -23.88
CA VAL A 141 5.52 59.41 -24.52
C VAL A 141 6.91 58.84 -24.15
N GLY A 142 7.89 58.59 -25.02
CA GLY A 142 8.02 58.73 -26.47
C GLY A 142 9.45 58.37 -26.92
N ARG A 143 9.59 58.06 -28.21
CA ARG A 143 10.73 58.23 -29.15
C ARG A 143 12.19 58.02 -28.70
N GLY A 144 12.90 57.19 -29.49
CA GLY A 144 14.35 57.29 -29.68
C GLY A 144 14.86 56.39 -30.82
N ARG A 145 15.04 56.94 -32.02
CA ARG A 145 15.70 56.32 -33.19
C ARG A 145 17.23 56.44 -33.05
N ARG A 146 18.00 55.43 -33.50
CA ARG A 146 19.30 55.65 -34.16
C ARG A 146 19.68 54.50 -35.10
N THR A 147 20.30 54.91 -36.19
CA THR A 147 20.61 54.22 -37.46
C THR A 147 22.09 53.86 -37.57
N GLN A 148 22.45 52.77 -38.27
CA GLN A 148 23.70 52.61 -39.04
C GLN A 148 23.60 51.33 -39.90
N ARG A 149 23.32 51.42 -41.20
CA ARG A 149 24.20 51.55 -42.39
C ARG A 149 24.98 50.29 -42.81
N ARG A 150 24.51 49.77 -43.95
CA ARG A 150 25.05 48.81 -44.94
C ARG A 150 26.55 48.89 -45.24
N ARG A 151 27.14 47.75 -45.63
CA ARG A 151 27.97 47.63 -46.86
C ARG A 151 27.80 46.25 -47.51
N VAL A 152 27.56 46.28 -48.81
CA VAL A 152 27.53 45.17 -49.77
C VAL A 152 28.75 45.35 -50.67
N SER A 153 29.38 44.25 -51.12
CA SER A 153 30.25 44.28 -52.30
C SER A 153 30.05 43.01 -53.11
N ARG A 154 29.97 43.18 -54.44
CA ARG A 154 29.82 42.18 -55.51
C ARG A 154 30.97 42.39 -56.51
N TYR A 155 31.23 41.32 -57.29
CA TYR A 155 31.97 41.23 -58.58
C TYR A 155 33.39 40.60 -58.52
N PRO A 156 33.94 40.06 -59.64
CA PRO A 156 33.63 38.74 -60.22
C PRO A 156 34.90 37.92 -60.59
N ARG A 157 34.73 36.69 -61.11
CA ARG A 157 35.79 35.76 -61.62
C ARG A 157 36.41 36.24 -62.96
N PRO A 158 37.56 35.71 -63.46
CA PRO A 158 37.58 34.46 -64.26
C PRO A 158 38.88 33.57 -64.29
N HIS A 159 38.65 32.29 -64.61
CA HIS A 159 39.41 31.26 -65.38
C HIS A 159 40.93 30.95 -65.28
N ARG A 160 41.22 29.65 -65.07
CA ARG A 160 42.04 28.65 -65.85
C ARG A 160 42.53 27.59 -64.82
N GLY A 161 42.51 26.26 -64.97
CA GLY A 161 42.36 25.35 -66.09
C GLY A 161 43.57 24.39 -66.11
N ARG A 162 43.46 23.15 -65.56
CA ARG A 162 44.00 21.87 -66.08
C ARG A 162 44.20 20.75 -65.02
N GLN A 163 43.60 19.61 -65.35
CA GLN A 163 44.11 18.22 -65.32
C GLN A 163 44.28 17.40 -64.02
N ARG A 164 43.55 16.27 -64.04
CA ARG A 164 43.89 14.88 -63.68
C ARG A 164 44.30 14.56 -62.24
N ALA A 165 43.42 13.84 -61.53
CA ALA A 165 43.66 12.43 -61.14
C ALA A 165 42.42 11.87 -60.43
N VAL A 166 41.92 10.74 -60.91
CA VAL A 166 40.86 9.95 -60.31
C VAL A 166 41.46 9.21 -59.11
N VAL A 167 41.05 9.57 -57.90
CA VAL A 167 41.20 8.71 -56.73
C VAL A 167 39.80 8.33 -56.27
N ARG A 168 39.40 7.08 -56.60
CA ARG A 168 38.27 6.39 -56.01
C ARG A 168 38.50 6.34 -54.50
N ALA A 169 37.88 7.25 -53.77
CA ALA A 169 37.71 7.11 -52.33
C ALA A 169 36.73 5.96 -52.08
N LEU A 170 37.27 4.79 -51.73
CA LEU A 170 36.53 3.75 -51.04
C LEU A 170 36.23 4.28 -49.63
N LEU A 171 35.15 5.05 -49.50
CA LEU A 171 34.50 5.24 -48.21
C LEU A 171 33.81 3.91 -47.89
N PRO A 172 34.07 3.28 -46.73
CA PRO A 172 33.28 2.15 -46.31
C PRO A 172 31.85 2.64 -46.13
N LEU A 173 30.93 2.05 -46.90
CA LEU A 173 29.51 2.07 -46.60
C LEU A 173 29.36 1.46 -45.20
N VAL A 174 29.41 2.33 -44.18
CA VAL A 174 28.95 1.97 -42.83
C VAL A 174 27.51 1.51 -43.03
N PRO A 175 27.16 0.26 -42.68
CA PRO A 175 25.78 -0.14 -42.70
C PRO A 175 25.05 0.79 -41.73
N VAL A 176 24.22 1.67 -42.26
CA VAL A 176 23.27 2.43 -41.45
C VAL A 176 22.34 1.37 -40.86
N SER A 177 22.57 1.01 -39.60
CA SER A 177 21.69 0.15 -38.83
C SER A 177 20.26 0.64 -39.05
N ARG A 178 19.42 -0.23 -39.61
CA ARG A 178 17.98 0.00 -39.73
C ARG A 178 17.49 0.53 -38.38
N GLY A 179 16.93 1.73 -38.40
CA GLY A 179 16.72 2.57 -37.22
C GLY A 179 16.19 1.80 -36.01
N GLU A 180 17.03 1.64 -35.00
CA GLU A 180 16.58 1.26 -33.67
C GLU A 180 15.61 2.35 -33.21
N VAL A 181 14.34 1.97 -33.01
CA VAL A 181 13.38 2.88 -32.40
C VAL A 181 13.95 3.27 -31.03
N PRO A 182 14.17 4.58 -30.77
CA PRO A 182 14.77 5.00 -29.51
C PRO A 182 13.90 4.51 -28.35
N LEU A 183 14.54 3.84 -27.39
CA LEU A 183 13.85 3.31 -26.21
C LEU A 183 13.06 4.41 -25.51
N ARG A 184 11.81 4.12 -25.17
CA ARG A 184 10.99 5.05 -24.40
C ARG A 184 11.57 5.20 -22.99
N ARG A 185 11.51 6.42 -22.47
CA ARG A 185 11.98 6.75 -21.12
C ARG A 185 11.11 6.05 -20.07
N VAL A 186 11.76 5.39 -19.12
CA VAL A 186 11.10 4.77 -17.96
C VAL A 186 11.34 5.63 -16.71
N VAL A 187 10.26 5.92 -15.99
CA VAL A 187 10.28 6.67 -14.72
C VAL A 187 9.75 5.76 -13.61
N VAL A 188 10.60 5.41 -12.65
CA VAL A 188 10.21 4.64 -11.47
C VAL A 188 9.88 5.62 -10.34
N ILE A 189 8.62 5.69 -9.95
CA ILE A 189 8.18 6.55 -8.86
C ILE A 189 8.12 5.76 -7.56
N GLY A 190 8.88 6.21 -6.57
CA GLY A 190 9.01 5.60 -5.25
C GLY A 190 10.38 4.98 -5.02
N ALA A 191 11.24 5.62 -4.23
CA ALA A 191 12.57 5.08 -3.88
C ALA A 191 12.54 4.09 -2.69
N GLY A 192 11.40 3.41 -2.48
CA GLY A 192 11.19 2.41 -1.43
C GLY A 192 11.91 1.08 -1.71
N PHE A 193 11.51 0.02 -1.02
CA PHE A 193 12.09 -1.32 -1.28
C PHE A 193 11.84 -1.76 -2.73
N PHE A 194 10.58 -1.83 -3.16
CA PHE A 194 10.24 -2.30 -4.50
C PHE A 194 10.75 -1.39 -5.61
N GLY A 195 10.65 -0.07 -5.48
CA GLY A 195 11.18 0.81 -6.51
C GLY A 195 12.70 0.73 -6.68
N ARG A 196 13.48 0.48 -5.61
CA ARG A 196 14.92 0.18 -5.75
C ARG A 196 15.18 -1.18 -6.42
N VAL A 197 14.39 -2.19 -6.09
CA VAL A 197 14.49 -3.51 -6.75
C VAL A 197 14.20 -3.36 -8.24
N ILE A 198 13.07 -2.76 -8.60
CA ILE A 198 12.66 -2.53 -9.99
C ILE A 198 13.69 -1.71 -10.74
N ALA A 199 14.20 -0.62 -10.15
CA ALA A 199 15.21 0.21 -10.81
C ALA A 199 16.50 -0.57 -11.12
N ARG A 200 16.96 -1.41 -10.19
CA ARG A 200 18.13 -2.30 -10.41
C ARG A 200 17.85 -3.36 -11.47
N ARG A 201 16.63 -3.91 -11.48
CA ARG A 201 16.22 -4.93 -12.46
C ARG A 201 16.09 -4.37 -13.87
N LEU A 202 15.56 -3.16 -14.02
CA LEU A 202 15.58 -2.43 -15.28
C LEU A 202 17.01 -2.18 -15.78
N ALA A 203 17.89 -1.71 -14.89
CA ALA A 203 19.30 -1.48 -15.25
C ALA A 203 19.99 -2.77 -15.73
N ALA A 204 19.68 -3.91 -15.09
CA ALA A 204 20.22 -5.22 -15.48
C ALA A 204 19.75 -5.70 -16.86
N VAL A 205 18.64 -5.17 -17.40
CA VAL A 205 18.15 -5.45 -18.76
C VAL A 205 18.47 -4.33 -19.75
N GLY A 206 19.38 -3.42 -19.39
CA GLY A 206 19.86 -2.34 -20.23
C GLY A 206 18.95 -1.10 -20.30
N ILE A 207 18.00 -0.97 -19.37
CA ILE A 207 17.12 0.20 -19.27
C ILE A 207 17.54 1.01 -18.05
N THR A 208 17.99 2.25 -18.25
CA THR A 208 18.33 3.16 -17.16
C THR A 208 17.10 4.00 -16.78
N PRO A 209 16.39 3.70 -15.68
CA PRO A 209 15.22 4.47 -15.30
C PRO A 209 15.61 5.78 -14.61
N VAL A 210 14.73 6.78 -14.71
CA VAL A 210 14.74 7.93 -13.80
C VAL A 210 13.98 7.55 -12.53
N VAL A 211 14.63 7.62 -11.38
CA VAL A 211 13.99 7.34 -10.08
C VAL A 211 13.46 8.63 -9.47
N ALA A 212 12.15 8.75 -9.32
CA ALA A 212 11.52 9.91 -8.72
C ALA A 212 10.90 9.56 -7.35
N SER A 213 11.02 10.43 -6.33
CA SER A 213 10.27 10.26 -5.07
C SER A 213 10.16 11.54 -4.24
N ARG A 214 9.44 11.49 -3.11
CA ARG A 214 9.25 12.66 -2.24
C ARG A 214 10.53 13.18 -1.58
N SER A 215 11.52 12.31 -1.34
CA SER A 215 12.70 12.65 -0.53
C SER A 215 14.04 12.10 -1.03
N ARG A 216 14.05 11.08 -1.90
CA ARG A 216 15.27 10.42 -2.40
C ARG A 216 15.13 10.03 -3.87
N GLY A 217 16.18 10.14 -4.66
CA GLY A 217 16.15 9.78 -6.09
C GLY A 217 16.68 10.92 -6.95
N ASP A 218 16.63 10.71 -8.26
CA ASP A 218 17.14 11.65 -9.26
C ASP A 218 16.26 12.90 -9.34
N VAL A 219 14.95 12.74 -9.13
CA VAL A 219 13.97 13.82 -9.20
C VAL A 219 13.00 13.76 -8.01
N ARG A 220 12.58 14.93 -7.53
CA ARG A 220 11.60 15.03 -6.44
C ARG A 220 10.18 15.07 -7.00
N VAL A 221 9.29 14.20 -6.51
CA VAL A 221 7.87 14.21 -6.86
C VAL A 221 7.00 13.73 -5.70
N ASP A 222 5.87 14.40 -5.47
CA ASP A 222 4.77 13.88 -4.66
C ASP A 222 3.64 13.47 -5.61
N VAL A 223 3.24 12.20 -5.52
CA VAL A 223 2.23 11.57 -6.39
C VAL A 223 0.79 12.00 -6.05
N GLU A 224 0.62 12.79 -4.98
CA GLU A 224 -0.64 13.40 -4.61
C GLU A 224 -0.68 14.91 -4.95
N ASP A 225 0.36 15.44 -5.60
CA ASP A 225 0.48 16.83 -6.08
C ASP A 225 0.55 16.86 -7.62
N ASP A 226 -0.54 17.30 -8.25
CA ASP A 226 -0.69 17.36 -9.71
C ASP A 226 0.37 18.24 -10.39
N ARG A 227 0.80 19.32 -9.73
CA ARG A 227 1.81 20.22 -10.29
C ARG A 227 3.17 19.52 -10.32
N ALA A 228 3.55 18.89 -9.21
CA ALA A 228 4.80 18.15 -9.11
C ALA A 228 4.85 17.01 -10.16
N ILE A 229 3.72 16.31 -10.38
CA ILE A 229 3.65 15.27 -11.40
C ILE A 229 3.92 15.82 -12.81
N ARG A 230 3.27 16.93 -13.18
CA ARG A 230 3.41 17.55 -14.51
C ARG A 230 4.80 18.13 -14.77
N GLU A 231 5.51 18.55 -13.73
CA GLU A 231 6.89 19.04 -13.84
C GLU A 231 7.90 17.91 -14.14
N VAL A 232 7.58 16.66 -13.74
CA VAL A 232 8.50 15.51 -13.84
C VAL A 232 8.20 14.62 -15.05
N LEU A 233 6.92 14.38 -15.34
CA LEU A 233 6.48 13.48 -16.39
C LEU A 233 6.45 14.17 -17.76
N ARG A 234 6.77 13.40 -18.80
CA ARG A 234 6.79 13.81 -20.20
C ARG A 234 5.95 12.84 -21.02
N ARG A 235 5.33 13.35 -22.09
CA ARG A 235 4.56 12.52 -23.03
C ARG A 235 5.36 11.30 -23.47
N ALA A 236 4.70 10.14 -23.54
CA ALA A 236 5.26 8.84 -23.87
C ALA A 236 6.21 8.22 -22.82
N ASP A 237 6.39 8.82 -21.64
CA ASP A 237 7.05 8.14 -20.51
C ASP A 237 6.30 6.84 -20.16
N ILE A 238 7.04 5.86 -19.65
CA ILE A 238 6.49 4.67 -18.98
C ILE A 238 6.71 4.86 -17.49
N VAL A 239 5.62 4.99 -16.74
CA VAL A 239 5.65 5.28 -15.30
C VAL A 239 5.44 3.99 -14.53
N ILE A 240 6.41 3.60 -13.71
CA ILE A 240 6.23 2.51 -12.74
C ILE A 240 5.91 3.10 -11.37
N ASP A 241 4.69 2.91 -10.89
CA ASP A 241 4.26 3.38 -9.56
C ASP A 241 4.56 2.32 -8.49
N ALA A 242 5.59 2.59 -7.71
CA ALA A 242 5.99 1.81 -6.55
C ALA A 242 5.74 2.56 -5.22
N VAL A 243 4.86 3.57 -5.21
CA VAL A 243 4.56 4.39 -4.03
C VAL A 243 3.42 3.80 -3.20
N GLY A 244 3.78 2.99 -2.20
CA GLY A 244 2.82 2.45 -1.22
C GLY A 244 2.68 3.29 0.07
N PRO A 245 1.65 3.02 0.90
CA PRO A 245 0.61 1.99 0.70
C PRO A 245 -0.54 2.46 -0.20
N PHE A 246 -0.99 1.62 -1.13
CA PHE A 246 -2.07 1.95 -2.08
C PHE A 246 -3.46 2.05 -1.45
N GLN A 247 -3.65 1.48 -0.25
CA GLN A 247 -4.93 1.50 0.48
C GLN A 247 -5.37 2.92 0.86
N THR A 248 -4.46 3.89 0.89
CA THR A 248 -4.74 5.29 1.25
C THR A 248 -4.47 6.27 0.10
N ARG A 249 -4.22 5.75 -1.11
CA ARG A 249 -3.84 6.57 -2.27
C ARG A 249 -5.01 6.92 -3.16
N SER A 250 -4.93 8.09 -3.79
CA SER A 250 -5.84 8.47 -4.87
C SER A 250 -5.33 8.00 -6.23
N THR A 251 -6.17 8.12 -7.26
CA THR A 251 -5.84 7.89 -8.67
C THR A 251 -5.13 9.06 -9.34
N ARG A 252 -4.75 10.14 -8.62
CA ARG A 252 -4.17 11.36 -9.20
C ARG A 252 -3.01 11.13 -10.15
N LEU A 253 -2.05 10.28 -9.77
CA LEU A 253 -0.93 9.94 -10.65
C LEU A 253 -1.40 9.32 -11.97
N VAL A 254 -2.35 8.39 -11.91
CA VAL A 254 -2.90 7.71 -13.09
C VAL A 254 -3.65 8.70 -13.97
N GLU A 255 -4.48 9.56 -13.38
CA GLU A 255 -5.23 10.57 -14.12
C GLU A 255 -4.33 11.61 -14.78
N ALA A 256 -3.29 12.06 -14.08
CA ALA A 256 -2.28 12.96 -14.64
C ALA A 256 -1.49 12.29 -15.77
N ALA A 257 -1.10 11.02 -15.60
CA ALA A 257 -0.43 10.24 -16.64
C ALA A 257 -1.30 10.10 -17.91
N ILE A 258 -2.60 9.83 -17.76
CA ILE A 258 -3.56 9.82 -18.88
C ILE A 258 -3.56 11.18 -19.59
N GLY A 259 -3.64 12.29 -18.83
CA GLY A 259 -3.66 13.64 -19.40
C GLY A 259 -2.37 14.04 -20.13
N ILE A 260 -1.23 13.50 -19.73
CA ILE A 260 0.09 13.76 -20.35
C ILE A 260 0.34 12.81 -21.54
N GLY A 261 -0.28 11.62 -21.53
CA GLY A 261 -0.04 10.56 -22.50
C GLY A 261 1.10 9.63 -22.08
N CYS A 262 1.14 9.22 -20.82
CA CYS A 262 2.11 8.28 -20.26
C CYS A 262 1.45 6.93 -19.94
N ASP A 263 2.14 5.84 -20.23
CA ASP A 263 1.70 4.50 -19.78
C ASP A 263 2.02 4.32 -18.29
N VAL A 264 1.18 3.59 -17.56
CA VAL A 264 1.36 3.37 -16.11
C VAL A 264 1.40 1.88 -15.80
N VAL A 265 2.37 1.48 -14.98
CA VAL A 265 2.53 0.14 -14.41
C VAL A 265 2.55 0.25 -12.89
N ASP A 266 1.52 -0.21 -12.19
CA ASP A 266 1.46 -0.14 -10.73
C ASP A 266 1.60 -1.52 -10.08
N LEU A 267 2.08 -1.54 -8.83
CA LEU A 267 2.22 -2.76 -8.03
C LEU A 267 1.11 -2.90 -6.97
N SER A 268 -0.05 -2.28 -7.20
CA SER A 268 -1.13 -2.25 -6.21
C SER A 268 -1.70 -3.66 -5.97
N ASP A 269 -2.12 -3.92 -4.73
CA ASP A 269 -3.02 -5.03 -4.40
C ASP A 269 -4.25 -4.53 -3.64
N SER A 270 -4.47 -3.20 -3.64
CA SER A 270 -5.67 -2.62 -3.04
C SER A 270 -6.85 -2.81 -3.98
N LEU A 271 -7.86 -3.58 -3.55
CA LEU A 271 -9.09 -3.77 -4.32
C LEU A 271 -9.80 -2.45 -4.64
N ALA A 272 -9.89 -1.56 -3.65
CA ALA A 272 -10.48 -0.24 -3.83
C ALA A 272 -9.72 0.58 -4.89
N TYR A 273 -8.38 0.56 -4.84
CA TYR A 273 -7.55 1.27 -5.82
C TYR A 273 -7.68 0.67 -7.21
N ALA A 274 -7.62 -0.66 -7.34
CA ALA A 274 -7.77 -1.36 -8.62
C ALA A 274 -9.13 -1.07 -9.27
N ARG A 275 -10.22 -1.04 -8.48
CA ARG A 275 -11.55 -0.62 -8.95
C ARG A 275 -11.57 0.83 -9.43
N ALA A 276 -10.91 1.73 -8.71
CA ALA A 276 -10.79 3.14 -9.12
C ALA A 276 -10.01 3.29 -10.43
N VAL A 277 -8.93 2.53 -10.63
CA VAL A 277 -8.17 2.50 -11.89
C VAL A 277 -8.98 1.87 -13.02
N LEU A 278 -9.74 0.80 -12.75
CA LEU A 278 -10.66 0.18 -13.72
C LEU A 278 -11.69 1.18 -14.25
N ALA A 279 -12.20 2.07 -13.40
CA ALA A 279 -13.12 3.13 -13.81
C ALA A 279 -12.50 4.18 -14.76
N LEU A 280 -11.17 4.17 -14.94
CA LEU A 280 -10.46 5.05 -15.88
C LEU A 280 -10.22 4.41 -17.25
N HIS A 281 -10.71 3.18 -17.49
CA HIS A 281 -10.47 2.42 -18.73
C HIS A 281 -10.76 3.23 -20.01
N ASP A 282 -11.97 3.77 -20.15
CA ASP A 282 -12.39 4.48 -21.37
C ASP A 282 -11.60 5.79 -21.58
N ARG A 283 -11.28 6.48 -20.48
CA ARG A 283 -10.44 7.70 -20.52
C ARG A 283 -9.03 7.37 -21.00
N ALA A 284 -8.43 6.30 -20.49
CA ALA A 284 -7.11 5.85 -20.90
C ALA A 284 -7.11 5.34 -22.34
N ALA A 285 -8.12 4.57 -22.74
CA ALA A 285 -8.30 4.07 -24.10
C ALA A 285 -8.37 5.25 -25.10
N SER A 286 -9.20 6.25 -24.81
CA SER A 286 -9.35 7.46 -25.64
C SER A 286 -8.08 8.30 -25.73
N ALA A 287 -7.24 8.28 -24.70
CA ALA A 287 -5.95 8.97 -24.68
C ALA A 287 -4.80 8.18 -25.32
N GLY A 288 -5.05 6.93 -25.75
CA GLY A 288 -4.00 6.04 -26.27
C GLY A 288 -3.01 5.56 -25.19
N VAL A 289 -3.42 5.58 -23.92
CA VAL A 289 -2.59 5.23 -22.75
C VAL A 289 -2.94 3.84 -22.27
N ARG A 290 -1.92 3.03 -21.94
CA ARG A 290 -2.08 1.74 -21.27
C ARG A 290 -1.91 1.84 -19.76
N LEU A 291 -2.78 1.14 -19.03
CA LEU A 291 -2.72 1.01 -17.58
C LEU A 291 -2.56 -0.47 -17.19
N PHE A 292 -1.38 -0.82 -16.68
CA PHE A 292 -1.03 -2.14 -16.15
C PHE A 292 -1.22 -2.09 -14.63
N THR A 293 -2.47 -2.22 -14.18
CA THR A 293 -2.77 -2.18 -12.75
C THR A 293 -2.54 -3.53 -12.08
N SER A 294 -2.06 -3.50 -10.85
CA SER A 294 -1.70 -4.69 -10.06
C SER A 294 -0.70 -5.59 -10.78
N CYS A 295 0.24 -4.99 -11.53
CA CYS A 295 1.26 -5.66 -12.33
C CYS A 295 2.36 -6.27 -11.44
N SER A 296 1.99 -7.27 -10.65
CA SER A 296 2.76 -7.86 -9.56
C SER A 296 2.47 -9.37 -9.43
N ALA A 297 2.93 -9.99 -8.34
CA ALA A 297 2.64 -11.39 -8.05
C ALA A 297 1.14 -11.69 -8.06
N ILE A 298 0.32 -10.80 -7.49
CA ILE A 298 -1.02 -11.20 -7.07
C ILE A 298 -2.00 -11.30 -8.24
N ALA A 299 -1.99 -10.35 -9.18
CA ALA A 299 -2.82 -10.44 -10.39
C ALA A 299 -2.05 -11.07 -11.56
N THR A 300 -0.82 -10.62 -11.84
CA THR A 300 -0.11 -11.01 -13.07
C THR A 300 0.51 -12.40 -13.01
N VAL A 301 1.17 -12.77 -11.89
CA VAL A 301 1.69 -14.15 -11.74
C VAL A 301 0.53 -15.12 -11.61
N ALA A 302 -0.56 -14.75 -10.93
CA ALA A 302 -1.79 -15.56 -10.88
C ALA A 302 -2.38 -15.80 -12.27
N ALA A 303 -2.56 -14.73 -13.07
CA ALA A 303 -3.03 -14.85 -14.45
C ALA A 303 -2.09 -15.71 -15.30
N SER A 304 -0.77 -15.55 -15.14
CA SER A 304 0.23 -16.36 -15.84
C SER A 304 0.15 -17.84 -15.45
N ALA A 305 -0.10 -18.15 -14.17
CA ALA A 305 -0.30 -19.50 -13.68
C ALA A 305 -1.58 -20.14 -14.24
N ILE A 306 -2.70 -19.39 -14.32
CA ILE A 306 -3.93 -19.86 -14.95
C ILE A 306 -3.73 -20.14 -16.44
N ARG A 307 -2.99 -19.28 -17.15
CA ARG A 307 -2.65 -19.52 -18.56
C ARG A 307 -1.78 -20.77 -18.73
N ALA A 308 -0.76 -20.94 -17.89
CA ALA A 308 0.15 -22.06 -17.95
C ALA A 308 -0.49 -23.40 -17.56
N SER A 309 -1.59 -23.40 -16.79
CA SER A 309 -2.38 -24.62 -16.52
C SER A 309 -3.25 -25.08 -17.70
N GLY A 310 -3.08 -24.47 -18.89
CA GLY A 310 -3.76 -24.87 -20.12
C GLY A 310 -5.06 -24.11 -20.40
N GLY A 311 -5.26 -22.94 -19.77
CA GLY A 311 -6.43 -22.11 -20.06
C GLY A 311 -7.76 -22.75 -19.65
N ALA A 312 -7.74 -23.66 -18.68
CA ALA A 312 -8.96 -24.16 -18.04
C ALA A 312 -9.84 -22.97 -17.63
N ALA A 313 -11.15 -23.19 -17.52
CA ALA A 313 -12.09 -22.22 -16.96
C ALA A 313 -12.19 -22.48 -15.44
N PRO A 314 -11.24 -22.00 -14.60
CA PRO A 314 -11.31 -22.23 -13.17
C PRO A 314 -12.58 -21.60 -12.60
N GLU A 315 -13.17 -22.30 -11.66
CA GLU A 315 -14.30 -21.82 -10.88
C GLU A 315 -13.81 -21.08 -9.63
N THR A 316 -12.67 -21.51 -9.09
CA THR A 316 -12.03 -20.89 -7.92
C THR A 316 -10.54 -20.70 -8.14
N CYS A 317 -10.02 -19.60 -7.60
CA CYS A 317 -8.60 -19.29 -7.56
C CYS A 317 -8.22 -18.86 -6.13
N ASP A 318 -7.38 -19.66 -5.48
CA ASP A 318 -6.85 -19.37 -4.15
C ASP A 318 -5.37 -18.99 -4.28
N LEU A 319 -5.09 -17.75 -3.91
CA LEU A 319 -3.74 -17.18 -3.90
C LEU A 319 -3.17 -17.29 -2.49
N PHE A 320 -1.93 -17.77 -2.37
CA PHE A 320 -1.22 -17.84 -1.10
C PHE A 320 0.13 -17.14 -1.18
N LEU A 321 0.45 -16.32 -0.18
CA LEU A 321 1.74 -15.65 -0.06
C LEU A 321 2.34 -15.88 1.33
N ALA A 322 3.57 -16.38 1.33
CA ALA A 322 4.50 -16.29 2.46
C ALA A 322 5.68 -15.41 2.02
N PRO A 323 5.73 -14.11 2.39
CA PRO A 323 6.75 -13.20 1.90
C PRO A 323 8.11 -13.52 2.55
N ALA A 324 9.21 -13.18 1.89
CA ALA A 324 10.52 -13.10 2.55
C ALA A 324 10.53 -11.94 3.56
N SER A 325 9.94 -12.15 4.73
CA SER A 325 9.63 -11.11 5.71
C SER A 325 10.88 -10.44 6.27
N ALA A 326 12.01 -11.16 6.35
CA ALA A 326 13.31 -10.58 6.72
C ALA A 326 13.76 -9.45 5.77
N GLU A 327 13.33 -9.52 4.51
CA GLU A 327 13.79 -8.64 3.43
C GLU A 327 12.73 -7.58 3.10
N THR A 328 11.46 -8.01 3.09
CA THR A 328 10.33 -7.22 2.60
C THR A 328 9.59 -6.46 3.70
N ALA A 329 9.75 -6.85 4.98
CA ALA A 329 9.07 -6.16 6.06
C ALA A 329 9.56 -4.72 6.17
N ASN A 330 8.66 -3.79 5.86
CA ASN A 330 8.85 -2.36 5.98
C ASN A 330 7.53 -1.71 6.40
N PRO A 331 7.54 -0.45 6.90
CA PRO A 331 6.32 0.20 7.39
C PRO A 331 5.18 0.28 6.36
N ALA A 332 5.48 0.43 5.06
CA ALA A 332 4.44 0.47 4.04
C ALA A 332 3.79 -0.90 3.84
N THR A 333 4.59 -1.96 3.71
CA THR A 333 4.09 -3.33 3.55
C THR A 333 3.32 -3.82 4.77
N VAL A 334 3.80 -3.53 5.99
CA VAL A 334 3.08 -3.89 7.22
C VAL A 334 1.75 -3.15 7.30
N ARG A 335 1.71 -1.85 7.03
CA ARG A 335 0.44 -1.09 7.03
C ARG A 335 -0.54 -1.61 5.98
N ALA A 336 -0.06 -1.93 4.78
CA ALA A 336 -0.88 -2.52 3.72
C ALA A 336 -1.50 -3.86 4.16
N PHE A 337 -0.69 -4.76 4.75
CA PHE A 337 -1.19 -6.03 5.30
C PHE A 337 -2.21 -5.82 6.42
N LEU A 338 -1.92 -4.95 7.39
CA LEU A 338 -2.82 -4.71 8.52
C LEU A 338 -4.15 -4.06 8.11
N ALA A 339 -4.15 -3.28 7.03
CA ALA A 339 -5.34 -2.64 6.47
C ALA A 339 -6.23 -3.61 5.67
N SER A 340 -5.65 -4.66 5.08
CA SER A 340 -6.35 -5.60 4.19
C SER A 340 -6.75 -6.92 4.86
N VAL A 341 -6.14 -7.28 5.99
CA VAL A 341 -6.35 -8.59 6.64
C VAL A 341 -7.72 -8.72 7.32
N ASP A 342 -8.48 -9.74 6.91
CA ASP A 342 -9.64 -10.26 7.62
C ASP A 342 -9.18 -11.29 8.66
N ARG A 343 -9.12 -10.83 9.91
CA ARG A 343 -8.57 -11.59 11.04
C ARG A 343 -9.48 -12.73 11.50
N SER A 344 -10.74 -12.75 11.04
CA SER A 344 -11.69 -13.82 11.37
C SER A 344 -11.51 -15.06 10.50
N ARG A 345 -10.84 -14.92 9.36
CA ARG A 345 -10.67 -15.99 8.37
C ARG A 345 -9.20 -16.40 8.26
N SER A 346 -8.91 -17.62 8.68
CA SER A 346 -7.62 -18.26 8.45
C SER A 346 -7.82 -19.71 8.02
N ARG A 347 -6.90 -20.24 7.23
CA ARG A 347 -6.88 -21.66 6.87
C ARG A 347 -5.47 -22.15 6.63
N GLU A 348 -5.29 -23.46 6.62
CA GLU A 348 -4.01 -24.09 6.28
C GLU A 348 -3.89 -24.28 4.78
N PHE A 349 -2.68 -24.03 4.28
CA PHE A 349 -2.30 -24.21 2.88
C PHE A 349 -1.45 -25.47 2.76
N PRO A 350 -1.98 -26.56 2.18
CA PRO A 350 -1.31 -27.87 2.18
C PRO A 350 0.09 -27.84 1.56
N ALA A 351 0.26 -27.07 0.49
CA ALA A 351 1.51 -26.95 -0.26
C ALA A 351 2.68 -26.43 0.59
N ASP A 352 2.40 -25.50 1.51
CA ASP A 352 3.41 -24.82 2.30
C ASP A 352 3.34 -25.19 3.79
N ARG A 353 2.33 -25.98 4.21
CA ARG A 353 2.02 -26.34 5.61
C ARG A 353 1.97 -25.13 6.54
N ARG A 354 1.38 -24.04 6.02
CA ARG A 354 1.33 -22.73 6.67
C ARG A 354 -0.10 -22.27 6.84
N ARG A 355 -0.32 -21.41 7.84
CA ARG A 355 -1.61 -20.79 8.11
C ARG A 355 -1.65 -19.41 7.47
N GLY A 356 -2.47 -19.27 6.44
CA GLY A 356 -2.74 -17.98 5.81
C GLY A 356 -3.93 -17.27 6.47
N TYR A 357 -3.87 -15.95 6.53
CA TYR A 357 -5.00 -15.08 6.88
C TYR A 357 -5.57 -14.47 5.62
N ARG A 358 -6.89 -14.46 5.50
CA ARG A 358 -7.53 -13.88 4.31
C ARG A 358 -7.25 -12.39 4.27
N VAL A 359 -6.93 -11.88 3.10
CA VAL A 359 -6.73 -10.46 2.83
C VAL A 359 -7.57 -10.06 1.63
N GLU A 360 -8.07 -8.83 1.64
CA GLU A 360 -8.63 -8.23 0.44
C GLU A 360 -7.55 -8.13 -0.66
N THR A 361 -7.92 -8.40 -1.91
CA THR A 361 -6.98 -8.40 -3.05
C THR A 361 -7.59 -7.74 -4.29
N ALA A 362 -6.74 -7.08 -5.07
CA ALA A 362 -7.10 -6.59 -6.40
C ALA A 362 -7.45 -7.72 -7.39
N ALA A 363 -6.86 -8.91 -7.23
CA ALA A 363 -7.09 -10.06 -8.11
C ALA A 363 -8.58 -10.45 -8.17
N ALA A 364 -9.34 -10.23 -7.09
CA ALA A 364 -10.77 -10.51 -7.04
C ALA A 364 -11.63 -9.62 -7.96
N ALA A 365 -11.13 -8.43 -8.35
CA ALA A 365 -11.76 -7.60 -9.37
C ALA A 365 -11.16 -7.80 -10.76
N LEU A 366 -9.88 -8.21 -10.84
CA LEU A 366 -9.13 -8.24 -12.09
C LEU A 366 -9.23 -9.59 -12.81
N LEU A 367 -9.03 -10.71 -12.12
CA LEU A 367 -9.00 -12.04 -12.76
C LEU A 367 -10.35 -12.43 -13.39
N PRO A 368 -11.52 -12.17 -12.78
CA PRO A 368 -12.81 -12.51 -13.41
C PRO A 368 -13.07 -11.81 -14.74
N ARG A 369 -12.36 -10.72 -15.06
CA ARG A 369 -12.46 -10.04 -16.36
C ARG A 369 -11.82 -10.85 -17.49
N SER A 370 -10.78 -11.62 -17.17
CA SER A 370 -10.10 -12.53 -18.11
C SER A 370 -10.69 -13.93 -18.08
N TRP A 371 -11.22 -14.36 -16.92
CA TRP A 371 -11.89 -15.65 -16.74
C TRP A 371 -13.25 -15.47 -16.06
N PRO A 372 -14.33 -15.24 -16.84
CA PRO A 372 -15.67 -15.06 -16.28
C PRO A 372 -16.21 -16.25 -15.48
N SER A 373 -15.63 -17.45 -15.64
CA SER A 373 -15.95 -18.65 -14.85
C SER A 373 -15.50 -18.54 -13.39
N LEU A 374 -14.55 -17.67 -13.06
CA LEU A 374 -14.05 -17.50 -11.69
C LEU A 374 -15.14 -16.89 -10.81
N ARG A 375 -15.70 -17.72 -9.92
CA ARG A 375 -16.69 -17.31 -8.93
C ARG A 375 -16.06 -16.80 -7.65
N PHE A 376 -14.91 -17.37 -7.28
CA PHE A 376 -14.21 -17.04 -6.05
C PHE A 376 -12.72 -16.84 -6.33
N VAL A 377 -12.21 -15.68 -5.93
CA VAL A 377 -10.78 -15.38 -5.92
C VAL A 377 -10.44 -14.91 -4.52
N ASP A 378 -9.74 -15.75 -3.76
CA ASP A 378 -9.35 -15.44 -2.39
C ASP A 378 -7.83 -15.32 -2.29
N PHE A 379 -7.37 -14.37 -1.49
CA PHE A 379 -5.96 -14.17 -1.22
C PHE A 379 -5.66 -14.37 0.26
N TRP A 380 -4.59 -15.10 0.53
CA TRP A 380 -4.22 -15.56 1.85
C TRP A 380 -2.75 -15.27 2.11
N VAL A 381 -2.46 -14.63 3.23
CA VAL A 381 -1.10 -14.24 3.59
C VAL A 381 -0.71 -14.87 4.92
N ASP A 382 0.38 -15.62 4.91
CA ASP A 382 1.15 -15.90 6.12
C ASP A 382 2.20 -14.79 6.27
N PRO A 383 2.23 -14.02 7.39
CA PRO A 383 3.25 -13.00 7.62
C PRO A 383 4.71 -13.52 7.57
N ASN A 384 4.89 -14.84 7.63
CA ASN A 384 6.16 -15.56 7.53
C ASN A 384 7.22 -15.05 8.53
N ALA A 385 6.79 -14.72 9.75
CA ALA A 385 7.65 -14.31 10.83
C ALA A 385 7.25 -15.04 12.14
N PRO A 386 8.22 -15.41 13.00
CA PRO A 386 7.95 -16.04 14.27
C PRO A 386 6.97 -15.21 15.11
N PHE A 387 6.00 -15.89 15.72
CA PHE A 387 4.97 -15.29 16.57
C PHE A 387 4.03 -14.28 15.89
N ALA A 388 4.19 -13.97 14.61
CA ALA A 388 3.39 -12.94 13.93
C ALA A 388 1.88 -13.21 14.04
N ALA A 389 1.47 -14.46 13.86
CA ALA A 389 0.10 -14.93 14.08
C ALA A 389 -0.42 -14.61 15.50
N LYS A 390 0.38 -14.92 16.53
CA LYS A 390 0.03 -14.67 17.94
C LYS A 390 0.00 -13.17 18.25
N SER A 391 0.98 -12.41 17.75
CA SER A 391 1.04 -10.97 17.90
C SER A 391 -0.13 -10.27 17.22
N LEU A 392 -0.54 -10.72 16.03
CA LEU A 392 -1.70 -10.19 15.32
C LEU A 392 -3.00 -10.47 16.09
N ALA A 393 -3.17 -11.69 16.59
CA ALA A 393 -4.34 -12.06 17.40
C ALA A 393 -4.40 -11.23 18.71
N LEU A 394 -3.25 -11.07 19.39
CA LEU A 394 -3.14 -10.31 20.64
C LEU A 394 -3.41 -8.82 20.39
N ALA A 395 -2.78 -8.22 19.40
CA ALA A 395 -2.96 -6.82 19.06
C ALA A 395 -4.41 -6.51 18.67
N SER A 396 -5.07 -7.44 17.96
CA SER A 396 -6.49 -7.30 17.62
C SER A 396 -7.38 -7.38 18.86
N ARG A 397 -7.07 -8.26 19.81
CA ARG A 397 -7.85 -8.41 21.06
C ARG A 397 -7.76 -7.19 21.96
N PHE A 398 -6.59 -6.54 22.00
CA PHE A 398 -6.32 -5.43 22.93
C PHE A 398 -6.29 -4.05 22.26
N GLY A 399 -6.63 -3.94 20.97
CA GLY A 399 -6.62 -2.67 20.24
C GLY A 399 -5.23 -2.07 20.02
N LEU A 400 -4.17 -2.88 20.09
CA LEU A 400 -2.76 -2.44 20.00
C LEU A 400 -2.21 -2.45 18.56
N MET A 401 -3.08 -2.24 17.57
CA MET A 401 -2.70 -2.34 16.15
C MET A 401 -1.70 -1.27 15.71
N SER A 402 -1.82 -0.05 16.23
CA SER A 402 -0.86 1.03 15.97
C SER A 402 0.53 0.67 16.48
N LEU A 403 0.63 0.09 17.68
CA LEU A 403 1.88 -0.39 18.26
C LEU A 403 2.48 -1.52 17.41
N LEU A 404 1.67 -2.51 17.00
CA LEU A 404 2.13 -3.58 16.13
C LEU A 404 2.69 -3.02 14.81
N SER A 405 2.03 -2.03 14.20
CA SER A 405 2.50 -1.42 12.96
C SER A 405 3.88 -0.74 13.08
N ALA A 406 4.20 -0.22 14.27
CA ALA A 406 5.47 0.45 14.55
C ALA A 406 6.61 -0.55 14.79
N VAL A 407 6.33 -1.65 15.51
CA VAL A 407 7.38 -2.60 15.95
C VAL A 407 7.56 -3.76 14.96
N ALA A 408 6.50 -4.20 14.28
CA ALA A 408 6.53 -5.36 13.38
C ALA A 408 7.58 -5.27 12.26
N PRO A 409 7.85 -4.11 11.62
CA PRO A 409 8.90 -4.04 10.59
C PRO A 409 10.29 -4.39 11.13
N LEU A 410 10.62 -3.96 12.36
CA LEU A 410 11.92 -4.22 12.96
C LEU A 410 12.04 -5.69 13.37
N SER A 411 11.03 -6.23 14.05
CA SER A 411 11.05 -7.63 14.49
C SER A 411 11.05 -8.60 13.30
N ALA A 412 10.28 -8.32 12.25
CA ALA A 412 10.27 -9.14 11.04
C ALA A 412 11.60 -9.08 10.28
N ARG A 413 12.34 -7.97 10.29
CA ARG A 413 13.69 -7.93 9.69
C ARG A 413 14.71 -8.79 10.43
N VAL A 414 14.61 -8.84 11.75
CA VAL A 414 15.56 -9.58 12.60
C VAL A 414 15.21 -11.06 12.68
N LEU A 415 13.93 -11.38 12.88
CA LEU A 415 13.45 -12.73 13.16
C LEU A 415 12.69 -13.37 12.01
N GLY A 416 12.34 -12.60 10.97
CA GLY A 416 11.60 -13.10 9.82
C GLY A 416 12.41 -14.09 8.98
N ARG A 417 11.72 -14.72 8.03
CA ARG A 417 12.34 -15.65 7.09
C ARG A 417 12.82 -14.92 5.84
N ARG A 418 13.95 -15.39 5.30
CA ARG A 418 14.50 -14.94 4.00
C ARG A 418 13.92 -15.71 2.81
N GLU A 419 13.46 -16.93 3.07
CA GLU A 419 12.67 -17.68 2.10
C GLU A 419 11.27 -17.07 1.98
N GLY A 420 10.68 -17.20 0.79
CA GLY A 420 9.27 -16.94 0.59
C GLY A 420 8.69 -17.74 -0.57
N SER A 421 7.37 -17.83 -0.59
CA SER A 421 6.62 -18.53 -1.63
C SER A 421 5.34 -17.78 -2.01
N PHE A 422 4.94 -17.97 -3.26
CA PHE A 422 3.66 -17.57 -3.80
C PHE A 422 3.04 -18.79 -4.51
N SER A 423 1.81 -19.14 -4.16
CA SER A 423 1.14 -20.32 -4.68
C SER A 423 -0.23 -19.93 -5.25
N VAL A 424 -0.59 -20.52 -6.39
CA VAL A 424 -1.85 -20.31 -7.11
C VAL A 424 -2.54 -21.66 -7.20
N ALA A 425 -3.61 -21.82 -6.43
CA ALA A 425 -4.41 -23.03 -6.39
C ALA A 425 -5.71 -22.82 -7.18
N LEU A 426 -5.95 -23.67 -8.17
CA LEU A 426 -7.09 -23.57 -9.07
C LEU A 426 -7.99 -24.80 -8.92
N SER A 427 -9.30 -24.60 -8.97
CA SER A 427 -10.28 -25.68 -9.05
C SER A 427 -11.19 -25.51 -10.26
N ALA A 428 -11.38 -26.57 -11.03
CA ALA A 428 -12.29 -26.62 -12.17
C ALA A 428 -12.92 -28.01 -12.28
N GLY A 429 -14.25 -28.13 -12.23
CA GLY A 429 -14.93 -29.42 -12.41
C GLY A 429 -14.43 -30.55 -11.48
N GLY A 430 -14.09 -30.20 -10.23
CA GLY A 430 -13.54 -31.14 -9.23
C GLY A 430 -12.05 -31.47 -9.39
N ARG A 431 -11.36 -30.98 -10.43
CA ARG A 431 -9.91 -31.09 -10.57
C ARG A 431 -9.21 -29.93 -9.87
N TYR A 432 -8.12 -30.25 -9.18
CA TYR A 432 -7.28 -29.28 -8.49
C TYR A 432 -5.91 -29.18 -9.19
N SER A 433 -5.44 -27.96 -9.44
CA SER A 433 -4.07 -27.70 -9.93
C SER A 433 -3.41 -26.62 -9.09
N LEU A 434 -2.08 -26.71 -8.96
CA LEU A 434 -1.32 -25.85 -8.06
C LEU A 434 -0.01 -25.42 -8.71
N VAL A 435 0.11 -24.13 -8.99
CA VAL A 435 1.39 -23.53 -9.38
C VAL A 435 2.04 -22.91 -8.15
N ARG A 436 3.25 -23.34 -7.82
CA ARG A 436 4.04 -22.84 -6.68
C ARG A 436 5.33 -22.21 -7.17
N LEU A 437 5.54 -20.97 -6.74
CA LEU A 437 6.76 -20.21 -6.94
C LEU A 437 7.44 -20.00 -5.59
N ALA A 438 8.68 -20.45 -5.43
CA ALA A 438 9.39 -20.32 -4.17
C ALA A 438 10.87 -20.01 -4.38
N ALA A 439 11.46 -19.25 -3.46
CA ALA A 439 12.89 -19.00 -3.49
C ALA A 439 13.46 -18.98 -2.06
N PRO A 440 14.66 -19.55 -1.82
CA PRO A 440 15.30 -19.51 -0.51
C PRO A 440 15.75 -18.08 -0.13
N ARG A 441 15.94 -17.22 -1.13
CA ARG A 441 16.21 -15.77 -1.02
C ARG A 441 15.65 -15.07 -2.24
N GLY A 442 15.35 -13.78 -2.15
CA GLY A 442 14.94 -13.01 -3.33
C GLY A 442 13.52 -13.31 -3.82
N SER A 443 12.68 -13.98 -3.02
CA SER A 443 11.30 -14.31 -3.43
C SER A 443 10.44 -13.06 -3.73
N TYR A 444 10.86 -11.88 -3.26
CA TYR A 444 10.26 -10.60 -3.61
C TYR A 444 10.34 -10.27 -5.11
N LEU A 445 11.24 -10.92 -5.87
CA LEU A 445 11.32 -10.79 -7.32
C LEU A 445 10.05 -11.31 -8.01
N ILE A 446 9.35 -12.29 -7.41
CA ILE A 446 8.04 -12.76 -7.90
C ILE A 446 7.05 -11.59 -7.99
N ALA A 447 7.14 -10.61 -7.07
CA ALA A 447 6.27 -9.44 -7.07
C ALA A 447 6.77 -8.28 -7.94
N ALA A 448 8.06 -8.21 -8.26
CA ALA A 448 8.67 -7.08 -8.97
C ALA A 448 8.85 -7.34 -10.48
N GLU A 449 9.21 -8.57 -10.87
CA GLU A 449 9.53 -8.89 -12.27
C GLU A 449 8.38 -8.68 -13.26
N PRO A 450 7.10 -8.90 -12.92
CA PRO A 450 6.01 -8.58 -13.84
C PRO A 450 6.03 -7.12 -14.32
N ALA A 451 6.23 -6.17 -13.40
CA ALA A 451 6.34 -4.75 -13.73
C ALA A 451 7.58 -4.43 -14.58
N VAL A 452 8.71 -5.10 -14.31
CA VAL A 452 9.95 -4.96 -15.09
C VAL A 452 9.73 -5.46 -16.53
N LEU A 453 9.12 -6.63 -16.70
CA LEU A 453 8.80 -7.22 -18.00
C LEU A 453 7.81 -6.35 -18.80
N ALA A 454 6.76 -5.86 -18.15
CA ALA A 454 5.79 -4.97 -18.80
C ALA A 454 6.46 -3.67 -19.27
N ALA A 455 7.26 -3.03 -18.40
CA ALA A 455 7.97 -1.81 -18.75
C ALA A 455 9.03 -2.03 -19.85
N GLU A 456 9.76 -3.14 -19.81
CA GLU A 456 10.71 -3.51 -20.86
C GLU A 456 10.01 -3.68 -22.22
N SER A 457 8.91 -4.43 -22.24
CA SER A 457 8.11 -4.66 -23.44
C SER A 457 7.62 -3.34 -24.06
N LEU A 458 7.07 -2.45 -23.22
CA LEU A 458 6.63 -1.11 -23.66
C LEU A 458 7.80 -0.24 -24.14
N ALA A 459 8.96 -0.30 -23.48
CA ALA A 459 10.13 0.49 -23.83
C ALA A 459 10.71 0.10 -25.18
N ARG A 460 10.63 -1.20 -25.52
CA ARG A 460 11.04 -1.78 -26.81
C ARG A 460 9.96 -1.66 -27.90
N GLY A 461 8.87 -0.96 -27.65
CA GLY A 461 7.87 -0.64 -28.66
C GLY A 461 6.81 -1.72 -28.89
N ALA A 462 6.62 -2.66 -27.95
CA ALA A 462 5.53 -3.62 -28.04
C ALA A 462 4.19 -2.90 -28.21
N THR A 463 3.32 -3.47 -29.05
CA THR A 463 1.98 -2.94 -29.32
C THR A 463 1.00 -3.60 -28.36
N VAL A 464 0.33 -2.80 -27.54
CA VAL A 464 -0.64 -3.26 -26.53
C VAL A 464 -1.82 -2.31 -26.62
N ALA A 465 -3.03 -2.85 -26.64
CA ALA A 465 -4.25 -2.04 -26.73
C ALA A 465 -4.31 -1.01 -25.58
N PRO A 466 -4.73 0.24 -25.85
CA PRO A 466 -4.87 1.26 -24.83
C PRO A 466 -6.06 0.96 -23.90
N GLY A 467 -6.08 1.61 -22.74
CA GLY A 467 -7.00 1.31 -21.65
C GLY A 467 -6.33 0.48 -20.54
N VAL A 468 -7.16 -0.05 -19.64
CA VAL A 468 -6.69 -0.99 -18.62
C VAL A 468 -6.39 -2.35 -19.24
N VAL A 469 -5.14 -2.79 -19.13
CA VAL A 469 -4.64 -4.04 -19.71
C VAL A 469 -5.07 -5.23 -18.84
N PRO A 470 -5.80 -6.22 -19.42
CA PRO A 470 -6.19 -7.45 -18.72
C PRO A 470 -4.99 -8.19 -18.13
N SER A 471 -5.14 -8.79 -16.95
CA SER A 471 -4.01 -9.38 -16.20
C SER A 471 -3.29 -10.50 -16.95
N ASP A 472 -4.01 -11.22 -17.81
CA ASP A 472 -3.53 -12.31 -18.67
C ASP A 472 -2.76 -11.84 -19.92
N ALA A 473 -2.89 -10.54 -20.24
CA ALA A 473 -2.23 -9.87 -21.35
C ALA A 473 -1.12 -8.90 -20.91
N GLN A 474 -0.89 -8.72 -19.60
CA GLN A 474 0.13 -7.80 -19.09
C GLN A 474 1.55 -8.26 -19.41
N VAL A 475 1.81 -9.57 -19.36
CA VAL A 475 3.11 -10.18 -19.68
C VAL A 475 2.89 -11.55 -20.33
N ASP A 476 3.90 -12.01 -21.07
CA ASP A 476 3.92 -13.39 -21.56
C ASP A 476 4.28 -14.36 -20.40
N PRO A 477 3.44 -15.40 -20.12
CA PRO A 477 3.68 -16.34 -19.02
C PRO A 477 5.00 -17.11 -19.15
N THR A 478 5.37 -17.50 -20.37
CA THR A 478 6.59 -18.27 -20.63
C THR A 478 7.82 -17.41 -20.36
N ALA A 479 7.84 -16.16 -20.84
CA ALA A 479 8.89 -15.20 -20.55
C ALA A 479 8.99 -14.89 -19.05
N LEU A 480 7.86 -14.72 -18.36
CA LEU A 480 7.82 -14.48 -16.91
C LEU A 480 8.43 -15.65 -16.13
N PHE A 481 7.98 -16.88 -16.36
CA PHE A 481 8.49 -18.03 -15.61
C PHE A 481 9.93 -18.37 -15.97
N THR A 482 10.35 -18.17 -17.22
CA THR A 482 11.75 -18.32 -17.63
C THR A 482 12.64 -17.33 -16.86
N ARG A 483 12.28 -16.05 -16.86
CA ARG A 483 13.02 -15.01 -16.14
C ARG A 483 13.05 -15.25 -14.63
N LEU A 484 11.94 -15.69 -14.04
CA LEU A 484 11.91 -16.02 -12.61
C LEU A 484 12.84 -17.20 -12.28
N ARG A 485 12.90 -18.23 -13.13
CA ARG A 485 13.84 -19.36 -12.96
C ARG A 485 15.30 -18.92 -13.06
N GLU A 486 15.64 -18.07 -14.03
CA GLU A 486 16.98 -17.48 -14.17
C GLU A 486 17.39 -16.68 -12.92
N LEU A 487 16.42 -16.10 -12.22
CA LEU A 487 16.63 -15.36 -10.97
C LEU A 487 16.63 -16.25 -9.71
N GLY A 488 16.61 -17.58 -9.88
CA GLY A 488 16.66 -18.54 -8.78
C GLY A 488 15.32 -18.78 -8.09
N VAL A 489 14.20 -18.45 -8.73
CA VAL A 489 12.85 -18.84 -8.28
C VAL A 489 12.51 -20.21 -8.83
N ASP A 490 12.25 -21.17 -7.94
CA ASP A 490 11.72 -22.48 -8.29
C ASP A 490 10.24 -22.36 -8.63
N VAL A 491 9.87 -22.75 -9.85
CA VAL A 491 8.49 -22.71 -10.37
C VAL A 491 8.03 -24.14 -10.66
N ARG A 492 7.11 -24.64 -9.85
CA ARG A 492 6.50 -25.97 -9.94
C ARG A 492 5.01 -25.85 -10.29
N THR A 493 4.51 -26.71 -11.16
CA THR A 493 3.13 -26.72 -11.66
C THR A 493 2.41 -28.02 -11.34
#